data_AF-A0A4Y5MZ78-F1
#
_entry.id   AF-A0A4Y5MZ78-F1
#
_cell.length_a   1.000
_cell.length_b   1.000
_cell.length_c   1.000
_cell.angle_alpha   90.00
_cell.angle_beta   90.00
_cell.angle_gamma   90.00
#
_symmetry.space_group_name_H-M   'P 1'
#
loop_
_entity.id
_entity.type
_entity.pdbx_description
1 polymer ?
#
loop_
_entity_poly.entity_id
_entity_poly.type
_entity_poly.pdbx_seq_one_letter_code
_entity_poly.pdbx_strand_id
1 'polypeptide(L)'
;MPSILKTKNRRVLRYLNKYGFTNIRLTIYIMEDSVSLEQVVELEQHFIDSLNPNLNVDLEASSSGYHEPMSQEMREQLRKQRGTPIFVYDANDFTLLYVFASKTYMYNTINIHHKTLDDCLDLGKLYLDTFFFSLDKIEESSNTNLLSLDEIRTLVSEKREIYEVKHPASKAILAEFKDESKLNRKFSSLGSLAKELKGDRGVIREYLKGNKSGYYRGKWKFTYIDNKTE
;
A
#
# COMPACT_ATOMS: atom_id res chain seq x y z
N MET A 1 2.73 -14.90 -13.23
CA MET A 1 1.93 -16.11 -12.93
C MET A 1 0.67 -15.69 -12.19
N PRO A 2 -0.54 -16.06 -12.64
CA PRO A 2 -1.74 -15.87 -11.84
C PRO A 2 -1.56 -16.64 -10.53
N SER A 3 -1.93 -16.03 -9.39
CA SER A 3 -1.78 -16.72 -8.10
C SER A 3 -2.55 -18.03 -8.15
N ILE A 4 -1.88 -19.12 -7.77
CA ILE A 4 -2.46 -20.46 -7.65
C ILE A 4 -3.73 -20.42 -6.76
N LEU A 5 -3.76 -19.49 -5.80
CA LEU A 5 -4.94 -19.18 -4.96
C LEU A 5 -6.18 -18.75 -5.78
N LYS A 6 -6.01 -17.98 -6.87
CA LYS A 6 -7.10 -17.53 -7.76
C LYS A 6 -7.61 -18.64 -8.69
N THR A 7 -6.85 -19.72 -8.88
CA THR A 7 -7.21 -20.86 -9.73
C THR A 7 -7.67 -22.09 -8.93
N LYS A 8 -7.24 -22.27 -7.68
CA LYS A 8 -7.58 -23.44 -6.86
C LYS A 8 -8.92 -23.35 -6.12
N ASN A 9 -9.33 -22.18 -5.61
CA ASN A 9 -10.71 -21.93 -5.13
C ASN A 9 -11.77 -22.19 -6.22
N ARG A 10 -11.35 -22.33 -7.49
CA ARG A 10 -12.23 -22.70 -8.59
C ARG A 10 -12.44 -24.21 -8.73
N ARG A 11 -11.69 -25.14 -8.11
CA ARG A 11 -11.91 -26.58 -8.33
C ARG A 11 -13.24 -27.05 -7.73
N VAL A 12 -13.40 -26.89 -6.42
CA VAL A 12 -14.65 -27.19 -5.70
C VAL A 12 -15.78 -26.31 -6.24
N LEU A 13 -15.55 -25.00 -6.42
CA LEU A 13 -16.58 -24.09 -6.95
C LEU A 13 -17.00 -24.43 -8.39
N ARG A 14 -16.08 -24.81 -9.29
CA ARG A 14 -16.43 -25.28 -10.65
C ARG A 14 -17.20 -26.59 -10.59
N TYR A 15 -16.82 -27.49 -9.69
CA TYR A 15 -17.52 -28.76 -9.51
C TYR A 15 -18.97 -28.51 -9.06
N LEU A 16 -19.17 -27.67 -8.03
CA LEU A 16 -20.48 -27.27 -7.54
C LEU A 16 -21.30 -26.51 -8.60
N ASN A 17 -20.68 -25.61 -9.36
CA ASN A 17 -21.37 -24.90 -10.45
C ASN A 17 -21.77 -25.83 -11.60
N LYS A 18 -20.98 -26.87 -11.88
CA LYS A 18 -21.25 -27.81 -12.98
C LYS A 18 -22.33 -28.83 -12.62
N TYR A 19 -22.30 -29.34 -11.39
CA TYR A 19 -23.16 -30.45 -10.97
C TYR A 19 -24.28 -30.04 -10.00
N GLY A 20 -24.31 -28.77 -9.57
CA GLY A 20 -25.29 -28.25 -8.62
C GLY A 20 -25.06 -28.72 -7.18
N PHE A 21 -25.94 -28.29 -6.27
CA PHE A 21 -25.91 -28.65 -4.84
C PHE A 21 -26.77 -29.88 -4.50
N THR A 22 -27.27 -30.59 -5.49
CA THR A 22 -28.31 -31.63 -5.31
C THR A 22 -27.77 -32.97 -4.81
N ASN A 23 -26.47 -33.22 -4.95
CA ASN A 23 -25.83 -34.50 -4.60
C ASN A 23 -24.61 -34.32 -3.66
N ILE A 24 -24.77 -33.50 -2.62
CA ILE A 24 -23.72 -33.30 -1.60
C ILE A 24 -24.13 -34.05 -0.33
N ARG A 25 -23.23 -34.89 0.17
CA ARG A 25 -23.39 -35.57 1.46
C ARG A 25 -22.24 -35.18 2.37
N LEU A 26 -22.56 -34.68 3.55
CA LEU A 26 -21.60 -34.49 4.64
C LEU A 26 -21.59 -35.77 5.50
N THR A 27 -20.42 -36.39 5.62
CA THR A 27 -20.17 -37.48 6.56
C THR A 27 -19.23 -36.95 7.65
N ILE A 28 -19.63 -37.07 8.91
CA ILE A 28 -18.81 -36.67 10.06
C ILE A 28 -18.32 -37.94 10.74
N TYR A 29 -17.00 -38.09 10.85
CA TYR A 29 -16.38 -39.17 11.60
C TYR A 29 -16.03 -38.64 12.99
N ILE A 30 -16.53 -39.31 14.02
CA ILE A 30 -16.22 -39.01 15.42
C ILE A 30 -15.28 -40.10 15.91
N MET A 31 -14.07 -39.70 16.29
CA MET A 31 -13.04 -40.60 16.81
C MET A 31 -13.12 -40.63 18.34
N GLU A 32 -12.65 -41.72 18.94
CA GLU A 32 -12.52 -41.82 20.40
C GLU A 32 -11.38 -40.93 20.91
N ASP A 33 -11.46 -40.48 22.16
CA ASP A 33 -10.44 -39.62 22.78
C ASP A 33 -9.06 -40.31 22.94
N SER A 34 -9.00 -41.63 22.76
CA SER A 34 -7.80 -42.48 22.85
C SER A 34 -6.94 -42.50 21.59
N VAL A 35 -7.40 -41.88 20.50
CA VAL A 35 -6.76 -41.92 19.18
C VAL A 35 -5.52 -41.01 19.14
N SER A 36 -4.44 -41.50 18.51
CA SER A 36 -3.21 -40.71 18.34
C SER A 36 -3.32 -39.73 17.16
N LEU A 37 -2.52 -38.65 17.20
CA LEU A 37 -2.46 -37.68 16.10
C LEU A 37 -2.03 -38.34 14.78
N GLU A 38 -1.13 -39.32 14.83
CA GLU A 38 -0.69 -40.08 13.66
C GLU A 38 -1.86 -40.81 13.00
N GLN A 39 -2.73 -41.45 13.78
CA GLN A 39 -3.92 -42.13 13.27
C GLN A 39 -4.93 -41.17 12.63
N VAL A 40 -5.03 -39.94 13.15
CA VAL A 40 -5.87 -38.88 12.56
C VAL A 40 -5.31 -38.47 11.20
N VAL A 41 -4.00 -38.25 11.09
CA VAL A 41 -3.33 -37.86 9.84
C VAL A 41 -3.42 -38.97 8.79
N GLU A 42 -3.24 -40.24 9.19
CA GLU A 42 -3.42 -41.39 8.29
C GLU A 42 -4.86 -41.47 7.75
N LEU A 43 -5.86 -41.25 8.60
CA LEU A 43 -7.26 -41.25 8.19
C LEU A 43 -7.57 -40.08 7.24
N GLU A 44 -7.04 -38.89 7.52
CA GLU A 44 -7.16 -37.72 6.64
C GLU A 44 -6.55 -38.01 5.26
N GLN A 45 -5.33 -38.55 5.23
CA GLN A 45 -4.64 -38.92 3.99
C GLN A 45 -5.45 -39.95 3.20
N HIS A 46 -5.97 -40.98 3.86
CA HIS A 46 -6.81 -41.99 3.23
C HIS A 46 -8.02 -41.37 2.53
N PHE A 47 -8.68 -40.37 3.14
CA PHE A 47 -9.81 -39.69 2.50
C PHE A 47 -9.38 -38.74 1.37
N ILE A 48 -8.23 -38.07 1.50
CA ILE A 48 -7.65 -37.24 0.43
C ILE A 48 -7.42 -38.09 -0.82
N ASP A 49 -6.92 -39.30 -0.65
CA ASP A 49 -6.58 -40.20 -1.77
C ASP A 49 -7.80 -40.93 -2.34
N SER A 50 -8.78 -41.26 -1.49
CA SER A 50 -9.90 -42.13 -1.87
C SER A 50 -11.14 -41.36 -2.37
N LEU A 51 -11.48 -40.21 -1.80
CA LEU A 51 -12.74 -39.52 -2.08
C LEU A 51 -12.54 -38.36 -3.05
N ASN A 52 -12.78 -38.62 -4.33
CA ASN A 52 -12.67 -37.63 -5.41
C ASN A 52 -11.36 -36.81 -5.33
N PRO A 53 -10.19 -37.46 -5.36
CA PRO A 53 -8.88 -36.84 -5.09
C PRO A 53 -8.60 -35.59 -5.96
N ASN A 54 -9.18 -35.55 -7.15
CA ASN A 54 -9.07 -34.42 -8.08
C ASN A 54 -9.66 -33.09 -7.54
N LEU A 55 -10.53 -33.15 -6.53
CA LEU A 55 -11.10 -31.98 -5.87
C LEU A 55 -10.21 -31.43 -4.77
N ASN A 56 -9.30 -32.24 -4.23
CA ASN A 56 -8.39 -31.83 -3.18
C ASN A 56 -7.33 -30.87 -3.72
N VAL A 57 -7.02 -29.86 -2.90
CA VAL A 57 -6.08 -28.77 -3.21
C VAL A 57 -4.70 -29.07 -2.64
N ASP A 58 -4.70 -29.66 -1.46
CA ASP A 58 -3.56 -30.22 -0.75
C ASP A 58 -3.62 -31.74 -0.92
N LEU A 59 -2.48 -32.32 -1.28
CA LEU A 59 -2.36 -33.74 -1.61
C LEU A 59 -1.80 -34.57 -0.45
N GLU A 60 -1.32 -33.88 0.59
CA GLU A 60 -0.72 -34.48 1.77
C GLU A 60 -1.44 -33.95 3.01
N ALA A 61 -1.95 -34.87 3.84
CA ALA A 61 -2.47 -34.60 5.17
C ALA A 61 -1.36 -34.05 6.05
N SER A 62 -1.71 -33.20 7.02
CA SER A 62 -0.76 -32.47 7.88
C SER A 62 0.27 -31.58 7.15
N SER A 63 0.22 -31.45 5.82
CA SER A 63 1.09 -30.53 5.12
C SER A 63 0.80 -29.10 5.55
N SER A 64 1.82 -28.25 5.53
CA SER A 64 1.67 -26.80 5.59
C SER A 64 0.96 -26.35 4.32
N GLY A 65 -0.35 -26.61 4.25
CA GLY A 65 -1.19 -26.21 3.14
C GLY A 65 -1.09 -24.70 2.92
N TYR A 66 -1.86 -24.18 1.98
CA TYR A 66 -1.93 -22.74 1.65
C TYR A 66 -2.32 -21.80 2.82
N HIS A 67 -2.45 -22.35 4.02
CA HIS A 67 -2.88 -21.72 5.26
C HIS A 67 -1.71 -21.36 6.20
N GLU A 68 -0.51 -21.93 6.02
CA GLU A 68 0.63 -21.53 6.82
C GLU A 68 1.41 -20.37 6.18
N PRO A 69 1.80 -19.35 6.97
CA PRO A 69 2.62 -18.27 6.46
C PRO A 69 3.95 -18.84 5.97
N MET A 70 4.26 -18.62 4.68
CA MET A 70 5.55 -18.94 4.07
C MET A 70 6.71 -18.57 5.02
N SER A 71 7.67 -19.48 5.18
CA SER A 71 8.84 -19.26 6.05
C SER A 71 9.60 -17.98 5.68
N GLN A 72 10.22 -17.36 6.69
CA GLN A 72 10.92 -16.10 6.49
C GLN A 72 12.08 -16.24 5.49
N GLU A 73 12.80 -17.36 5.53
CA GLU A 73 13.87 -17.69 4.60
C GLU A 73 13.38 -17.76 3.14
N MET A 74 12.26 -18.45 2.89
CA MET A 74 11.68 -18.53 1.55
C MET A 74 11.17 -17.17 1.06
N ARG A 75 10.64 -16.32 1.96
CA ARG A 75 10.25 -14.94 1.62
C ARG A 75 11.45 -14.11 1.21
N GLU A 76 12.58 -14.25 1.91
CA GLU A 76 13.82 -13.53 1.59
C GLU A 76 14.41 -13.98 0.27
N GLN A 77 14.46 -15.29 0.02
CA GLN A 77 14.92 -15.83 -1.27
C GLN A 77 14.06 -15.34 -2.43
N LEU A 78 12.72 -15.44 -2.32
CA LEU A 78 11.82 -14.94 -3.36
C LEU A 78 11.95 -13.44 -3.58
N ARG A 79 12.17 -12.68 -2.50
CA ARG A 79 12.40 -11.24 -2.59
C ARG A 79 13.68 -10.92 -3.35
N LYS A 80 14.78 -11.63 -3.10
CA LYS A 80 16.04 -11.44 -3.86
C LYS A 80 15.89 -11.84 -5.33
N GLN A 81 15.11 -12.88 -5.63
CA GLN A 81 14.92 -13.38 -6.99
C GLN A 81 13.95 -12.53 -7.84
N ARG A 82 12.90 -11.96 -7.23
CA ARG A 82 11.80 -11.30 -7.97
C ARG A 82 11.63 -9.83 -7.64
N GLY A 83 12.27 -9.35 -6.57
CA GLY A 83 12.17 -7.96 -6.15
C GLY A 83 12.98 -7.06 -7.07
N THR A 84 12.43 -5.88 -7.35
CA THR A 84 13.17 -4.81 -8.02
C THR A 84 14.06 -4.12 -6.97
N PRO A 85 15.39 -4.17 -7.11
CA PRO A 85 16.28 -3.52 -6.16
C PRO A 85 16.07 -2.00 -6.17
N ILE A 86 16.31 -1.37 -5.03
CA ILE A 86 16.27 0.09 -4.88
C ILE A 86 17.58 0.52 -4.26
N PHE A 87 18.27 1.39 -4.97
CA PHE A 87 19.52 1.99 -4.55
C PHE A 87 19.22 3.28 -3.78
N VAL A 88 19.79 3.39 -2.59
CA VAL A 88 19.67 4.56 -1.72
C VAL A 88 20.99 5.29 -1.68
N TYR A 89 20.96 6.54 -2.10
CA TYR A 89 22.11 7.43 -2.14
C TYR A 89 21.92 8.59 -1.17
N ASP A 90 23.01 9.13 -0.65
CA ASP A 90 23.01 10.48 -0.09
C ASP A 90 22.87 11.50 -1.24
N ALA A 91 21.99 12.48 -1.07
CA ALA A 91 21.73 13.51 -2.06
C ALA A 91 22.88 14.51 -2.23
N ASN A 92 23.78 14.63 -1.24
CA ASN A 92 24.84 15.64 -1.27
C ASN A 92 26.02 15.21 -2.15
N ASP A 93 26.47 13.97 -2.00
CA ASP A 93 27.68 13.45 -2.64
C ASP A 93 27.39 12.23 -3.53
N PHE A 94 26.11 11.83 -3.66
CA PHE A 94 25.69 10.63 -4.37
C PHE A 94 26.37 9.35 -3.89
N THR A 95 26.81 9.29 -2.63
CA THR A 95 27.39 8.07 -2.06
C THR A 95 26.31 7.00 -1.92
N LEU A 96 26.56 5.78 -2.42
CA LEU A 96 25.65 4.66 -2.26
C LEU A 96 25.68 4.18 -0.80
N LEU A 97 24.55 4.35 -0.10
CA LEU A 97 24.39 4.03 1.32
C LEU A 97 23.83 2.62 1.54
N TYR A 98 22.82 2.22 0.77
CA TYR A 98 22.18 0.92 0.95
C TYR A 98 21.46 0.45 -0.33
N VAL A 99 21.25 -0.88 -0.45
CA VAL A 99 20.47 -1.47 -1.53
C VAL A 99 19.36 -2.34 -0.94
N PHE A 100 18.11 -1.90 -1.11
CA PHE A 100 16.95 -2.69 -0.73
C PHE A 100 16.61 -3.69 -1.83
N ALA A 101 16.29 -4.94 -1.45
CA ALA A 101 15.93 -5.97 -2.42
C ALA A 101 14.53 -5.78 -3.06
N SER A 102 13.66 -4.92 -2.52
CA SER A 102 12.34 -4.62 -3.11
C SER A 102 11.74 -3.32 -2.54
N LYS A 103 10.85 -2.67 -3.32
CA LYS A 103 9.94 -1.60 -2.84
C LYS A 103 9.24 -2.00 -1.55
N THR A 104 8.73 -3.24 -1.52
CA THR A 104 7.96 -3.73 -0.39
C THR A 104 8.77 -3.80 0.88
N TYR A 105 9.99 -4.29 0.77
CA TYR A 105 10.89 -4.39 1.89
C TYR A 105 11.32 -3.03 2.40
N MET A 106 11.71 -2.13 1.49
CA MET A 106 12.09 -0.77 1.85
C MET A 106 10.99 -0.08 2.65
N TYR A 107 9.75 -0.05 2.14
CA TYR A 107 8.67 0.68 2.82
C TYR A 107 8.40 0.14 4.23
N ASN A 108 8.52 -1.18 4.44
CA ASN A 108 8.35 -1.79 5.77
C ASN A 108 9.53 -1.48 6.69
N THR A 109 10.76 -1.55 6.17
CA THR A 109 11.99 -1.39 6.98
C THR A 109 12.17 0.05 7.45
N ILE A 110 12.03 1.03 6.56
CA ILE A 110 12.21 2.44 6.90
C ILE A 110 10.88 3.16 7.17
N ASN A 111 9.76 2.44 7.16
CA ASN A 111 8.42 2.99 7.42
C ASN A 111 8.13 4.26 6.58
N ILE A 112 8.38 4.19 5.26
CA ILE A 112 8.02 5.23 4.27
C ILE A 112 6.67 4.87 3.65
N HIS A 113 5.82 5.86 3.41
CA HIS A 113 4.54 5.61 2.75
C HIS A 113 4.74 5.31 1.26
N HIS A 114 4.05 4.30 0.71
CA HIS A 114 4.21 3.86 -0.69
C HIS A 114 4.10 5.02 -1.71
N LYS A 115 3.12 5.94 -1.55
CA LYS A 115 3.02 7.13 -2.42
C LYS A 115 4.24 8.03 -2.37
N THR A 116 4.84 8.20 -1.19
CA THR A 116 6.06 9.01 -1.05
C THR A 116 7.23 8.33 -1.73
N LEU A 117 7.33 7.00 -1.61
CA LEU A 117 8.35 6.23 -2.32
C LEU A 117 8.19 6.33 -3.84
N ASP A 118 6.97 6.20 -4.36
CA ASP A 118 6.71 6.36 -5.79
C ASP A 118 7.01 7.79 -6.25
N ASP A 119 6.62 8.81 -5.48
CA ASP A 119 7.01 10.21 -5.74
C ASP A 119 8.54 10.39 -5.78
N CYS A 120 9.29 9.73 -4.91
CA CYS A 120 10.76 9.80 -4.89
C CYS A 120 11.38 9.11 -6.11
N LEU A 121 10.85 7.95 -6.51
CA LEU A 121 11.38 7.17 -7.64
C LEU A 121 10.97 7.74 -9.00
N ASP A 122 9.72 8.16 -9.15
CA ASP A 122 9.14 8.58 -10.44
C ASP A 122 9.43 10.06 -10.74
N LEU A 123 9.41 10.92 -9.69
CA LEU A 123 9.64 12.36 -9.83
C LEU A 123 11.05 12.79 -9.40
N GLY A 124 11.87 11.86 -8.91
CA GLY A 124 13.21 12.16 -8.40
C GLY A 124 13.22 13.03 -7.14
N LYS A 125 12.11 13.09 -6.39
CA LYS A 125 12.05 13.89 -5.15
C LYS A 125 12.97 13.30 -4.10
N LEU A 126 13.73 14.17 -3.43
CA LEU A 126 14.55 13.77 -2.28
C LEU A 126 13.66 13.38 -1.11
N TYR A 127 13.97 12.25 -0.50
CA TYR A 127 13.33 11.82 0.72
C TYR A 127 14.02 12.48 1.93
N LEU A 128 13.23 13.16 2.75
CA LEU A 128 13.72 13.94 3.91
C LEU A 128 14.81 14.96 3.53
N ASP A 129 14.76 15.49 2.30
CA ASP A 129 15.79 16.37 1.71
C ASP A 129 17.23 15.80 1.75
N THR A 130 17.39 14.50 2.01
CA THR A 130 18.71 13.88 2.28
C THR A 130 18.96 12.67 1.40
N PHE A 131 17.93 11.86 1.10
CA PHE A 131 18.12 10.60 0.40
C PHE A 131 17.58 10.67 -1.02
N PHE A 132 18.38 10.20 -1.97
CA PHE A 132 17.97 9.98 -3.34
C PHE A 132 17.73 8.49 -3.59
N PHE A 133 16.61 8.15 -4.24
CA PHE A 133 16.26 6.75 -4.53
C PHE A 133 16.28 6.51 -6.03
N SER A 134 16.87 5.38 -6.44
CA SER A 134 16.90 4.95 -7.83
C SER A 134 16.57 3.47 -7.97
N LEU A 135 15.97 3.10 -9.10
CA LEU A 135 15.77 1.69 -9.49
C LEU A 135 17.01 1.12 -10.16
N ASP A 136 17.81 1.97 -10.80
CA ASP A 136 19.03 1.59 -11.51
C ASP A 136 20.25 2.11 -10.75
N LYS A 137 21.35 1.35 -10.82
CA LYS A 137 22.62 1.78 -10.24
C LYS A 137 23.18 2.93 -11.09
N ILE A 138 23.45 4.05 -10.44
CA ILE A 138 24.16 5.19 -11.04
C ILE A 138 25.64 4.82 -11.14
N GLU A 139 26.18 4.72 -12.37
CA GLU A 139 27.56 4.32 -12.61
C GLU A 139 28.55 5.45 -12.28
N GLU A 140 28.10 6.70 -12.35
CA GLU A 140 28.90 7.90 -12.05
C GLU A 140 29.19 8.09 -10.55
N SER A 141 28.49 7.35 -9.68
CA SER A 141 28.78 7.34 -8.25
C SER A 141 29.96 6.41 -7.96
N SER A 142 31.15 6.99 -7.79
CA SER A 142 32.37 6.26 -7.40
C SER A 142 32.42 5.93 -5.91
N ASN A 143 31.54 6.54 -5.10
CA ASN A 143 31.60 6.48 -3.65
C ASN A 143 30.57 5.46 -3.13
N THR A 144 31.07 4.37 -2.55
CA THR A 144 30.24 3.34 -1.92
C THR A 144 30.53 3.28 -0.43
N ASN A 145 29.53 3.57 0.40
CA ASN A 145 29.58 3.36 1.84
C ASN A 145 28.36 2.53 2.26
N LEU A 146 28.45 1.22 2.02
CA LEU A 146 27.34 0.31 2.27
C LEU A 146 27.13 0.11 3.77
N LEU A 147 26.07 0.72 4.26
CA LEU A 147 25.60 0.58 5.63
C LEU A 147 24.95 -0.80 5.84
N SER A 148 24.96 -1.27 7.08
CA SER A 148 24.10 -2.35 7.53
C SER A 148 22.64 -1.91 7.61
N LEU A 149 21.73 -2.88 7.73
CA LEU A 149 20.30 -2.61 7.86
C LEU A 149 19.96 -1.75 9.08
N ASP A 150 20.65 -1.98 10.20
CA ASP A 150 20.40 -1.23 11.44
C ASP A 150 20.95 0.20 11.36
N GLU A 151 22.08 0.40 10.69
CA GLU A 151 22.65 1.73 10.46
C GLU A 151 21.77 2.59 9.56
N ILE A 152 21.30 2.06 8.42
CA ILE A 152 20.41 2.83 7.53
C ILE A 152 19.07 3.15 8.21
N ARG A 153 18.56 2.25 9.04
CA ARG A 153 17.32 2.48 9.80
C ARG A 153 17.48 3.59 10.83
N THR A 154 18.60 3.59 11.53
CA THR A 154 18.95 4.62 12.51
C THR A 154 19.12 5.97 11.82
N LEU A 155 19.90 6.02 10.74
CA LEU A 155 20.15 7.23 9.96
C LEU A 155 18.86 7.86 9.42
N VAL A 156 17.95 7.05 8.86
CA VAL A 156 16.65 7.54 8.39
C VAL A 156 15.79 8.06 9.53
N SER A 157 15.85 7.44 10.72
CA SER A 157 15.07 7.87 11.88
C SER A 157 15.56 9.21 12.42
N GLU A 158 16.87 9.39 12.56
CA GLU A 158 17.49 10.66 12.97
C GLU A 158 17.14 11.79 11.99
N LYS A 159 17.29 11.54 10.68
CA LYS A 159 16.93 12.54 9.66
C LYS A 159 15.44 12.87 9.68
N ARG A 160 14.58 11.91 10.02
CA ARG A 160 13.13 12.13 10.13
C ARG A 160 12.78 13.01 11.33
N GLU A 161 13.48 12.88 12.45
CA GLU A 161 13.26 13.72 13.63
C GLU A 161 13.63 15.18 13.38
N ILE A 162 14.68 15.42 12.59
CA ILE A 162 15.16 16.77 12.24
C ILE A 162 14.35 17.39 11.09
N TYR A 163 13.68 16.56 10.29
CA TYR A 163 13.02 17.00 9.07
C TYR A 163 11.79 17.89 9.35
N GLU A 164 11.85 19.14 8.88
CA GLU A 164 10.71 20.03 8.89
C GLU A 164 9.73 19.70 7.76
N VAL A 165 8.51 19.32 8.15
CA VAL A 165 7.47 18.97 7.18
C VAL A 165 7.00 20.22 6.43
N LYS A 166 7.44 20.36 5.18
CA LYS A 166 6.98 21.40 4.26
C LYS A 166 5.56 21.11 3.79
N HIS A 167 4.57 21.53 4.57
CA HIS A 167 3.19 21.52 4.10
C HIS A 167 2.98 22.68 3.11
N PRO A 168 2.32 22.44 1.96
CA PRO A 168 1.93 23.54 1.09
C PRO A 168 1.04 24.50 1.89
N ALA A 169 1.42 25.77 1.94
CA ALA A 169 0.69 26.79 2.68
C ALA A 169 -0.78 26.78 2.26
N SER A 170 -1.68 26.86 3.24
CA SER A 170 -3.11 26.92 2.96
C SER A 170 -3.40 28.18 2.14
N LYS A 171 -3.94 27.99 0.93
CA LYS A 171 -4.38 29.11 0.09
C LYS A 171 -5.62 29.75 0.70
N ALA A 172 -5.56 31.05 0.94
CA ALA A 172 -6.72 31.83 1.35
C ALA A 172 -7.77 31.86 0.23
N ILE A 173 -9.05 31.87 0.59
CA ILE A 173 -10.18 31.82 -0.34
C ILE A 173 -11.14 32.96 0.00
N LEU A 174 -11.51 33.74 -1.02
CA LEU A 174 -12.62 34.68 -0.96
C LEU A 174 -13.90 33.96 -1.39
N ALA A 175 -14.91 33.98 -0.53
CA ALA A 175 -16.27 33.57 -0.87
C ALA A 175 -17.13 34.81 -1.09
N GLU A 176 -17.59 35.00 -2.31
CA GLU A 176 -18.46 36.10 -2.71
C GLU A 176 -19.91 35.61 -2.78
N PHE A 177 -20.81 36.34 -2.13
CA PHE A 177 -22.24 36.05 -2.19
C PHE A 177 -22.86 36.82 -3.36
N LYS A 178 -23.67 36.13 -4.17
CA LYS A 178 -24.20 36.64 -5.45
C LYS A 178 -24.97 37.95 -5.32
N ASP A 179 -25.84 38.06 -4.32
CA ASP A 179 -26.84 39.12 -4.23
C ASP A 179 -26.50 40.19 -3.17
N GLU A 180 -25.51 39.92 -2.30
CA GLU A 180 -25.17 40.79 -1.17
C GLU A 180 -23.66 40.77 -0.87
N SER A 181 -22.96 41.80 -1.33
CA SER A 181 -21.51 41.95 -1.10
C SER A 181 -21.12 42.05 0.39
N LYS A 182 -22.06 42.41 1.27
CA LYS A 182 -21.85 42.46 2.73
C LYS A 182 -21.65 41.07 3.35
N LEU A 183 -22.13 40.01 2.69
CA LEU A 183 -21.97 38.63 3.13
C LEU A 183 -20.68 37.98 2.63
N ASN A 184 -19.84 38.72 1.90
CA ASN A 184 -18.55 38.23 1.43
C ASN A 184 -17.65 37.92 2.61
N ARG A 185 -16.99 36.76 2.57
CA ARG A 185 -16.11 36.30 3.65
C ARG A 185 -14.80 35.76 3.11
N LYS A 186 -13.73 36.02 3.86
CA LYS A 186 -12.40 35.48 3.60
C LYS A 186 -12.15 34.29 4.51
N PHE A 187 -11.59 33.23 3.95
CA PHE A 187 -11.25 32.01 4.65
C PHE A 187 -9.76 31.74 4.51
N SER A 188 -9.11 31.32 5.60
CA SER A 188 -7.69 30.96 5.60
C SER A 188 -7.38 29.67 4.81
N SER A 189 -8.38 28.80 4.60
CA SER A 189 -8.20 27.53 3.91
C SER A 189 -9.50 26.99 3.31
N LEU A 190 -9.38 25.99 2.42
CA LEU A 190 -10.53 25.22 1.92
C LEU A 190 -11.28 24.50 3.06
N GLY A 191 -10.56 24.08 4.10
CA GLY A 191 -11.15 23.40 5.25
C GLY A 191 -12.07 24.32 6.06
N SER A 192 -11.64 25.56 6.32
CA SER A 192 -12.46 26.53 7.06
C SER A 192 -13.70 26.95 6.26
N LEU A 193 -13.56 27.18 4.95
CA LEU A 193 -14.68 27.42 4.04
C LEU A 193 -15.71 26.28 4.05
N ALA A 194 -15.24 25.04 3.89
CA ALA A 194 -16.12 23.88 3.84
C ALA A 194 -16.87 23.65 5.17
N LYS A 195 -16.21 23.91 6.31
CA LYS A 195 -16.82 23.83 7.64
C LYS A 195 -17.94 24.86 7.81
N GLU A 196 -17.69 26.11 7.43
CA GLU A 196 -18.67 27.21 7.55
C GLU A 196 -19.90 26.96 6.67
N LEU A 197 -19.68 26.57 5.41
CA LEU A 197 -20.76 26.32 4.46
C LEU A 197 -21.41 24.94 4.62
N LYS A 198 -20.94 24.11 5.56
CA LYS A 198 -21.33 22.70 5.72
C LYS A 198 -21.33 21.97 4.36
N GLY A 199 -20.22 22.11 3.63
CA GLY A 199 -20.07 21.68 2.24
C GLY A 199 -18.98 20.63 2.07
N ASP A 200 -19.05 19.87 0.98
CA ASP A 200 -18.01 18.93 0.61
C ASP A 200 -16.78 19.64 0.03
N ARG A 201 -15.59 19.30 0.53
CA ARG A 201 -14.32 19.93 0.10
C ARG A 201 -13.99 19.62 -1.36
N GLY A 202 -14.33 18.44 -1.84
CA GLY A 202 -14.10 18.02 -3.23
C GLY A 202 -14.94 18.87 -4.18
N VAL A 203 -16.23 18.97 -3.91
CA VAL A 203 -17.15 19.78 -4.72
C VAL A 203 -16.74 21.25 -4.73
N ILE A 204 -16.46 21.86 -3.57
CA ILE A 204 -16.03 23.26 -3.49
C ILE A 204 -14.73 23.48 -4.30
N ARG A 205 -13.80 22.51 -4.26
CA ARG A 205 -12.55 22.58 -5.03
C ARG A 205 -12.78 22.55 -6.54
N GLU A 206 -13.81 21.85 -7.03
CA GLU A 206 -14.14 21.85 -8.46
C GLU A 206 -14.63 23.22 -8.94
N TYR A 207 -15.40 23.95 -8.13
CA TYR A 207 -15.77 25.34 -8.42
C TYR A 207 -14.55 26.28 -8.38
N LEU A 208 -13.66 26.11 -7.39
CA LEU A 208 -12.42 26.89 -7.29
C LEU A 208 -11.45 26.68 -8.47
N LYS A 209 -11.41 25.46 -9.02
CA LYS A 209 -10.60 25.12 -10.19
C LYS A 209 -11.23 25.55 -11.52
N GLY A 210 -12.48 25.99 -11.51
CA GLY A 210 -13.25 26.29 -12.73
C GLY A 210 -13.78 25.07 -13.47
N ASN A 211 -13.64 23.86 -12.92
CA ASN A 211 -14.19 22.63 -13.50
C ASN A 211 -15.73 22.61 -13.43
N LYS A 212 -16.31 23.29 -12.43
CA LYS A 212 -17.75 23.55 -12.33
C LYS A 212 -18.01 25.03 -12.49
N SER A 213 -18.87 25.37 -13.45
CA SER A 213 -19.29 26.75 -13.73
C SER A 213 -20.48 27.16 -12.86
N GLY A 214 -20.61 28.47 -12.62
CA GLY A 214 -21.73 29.06 -11.89
C GLY A 214 -21.48 29.20 -10.39
N TYR A 215 -22.57 29.34 -9.62
CA TYR A 215 -22.52 29.57 -8.19
C TYR A 215 -22.71 28.27 -7.42
N TYR A 216 -21.81 28.00 -6.46
CA TYR A 216 -21.98 26.91 -5.51
C TYR A 216 -23.27 27.11 -4.71
N ARG A 217 -24.16 26.11 -4.78
CA ARG A 217 -25.53 26.16 -4.23
C ARG A 217 -26.34 27.38 -4.70
N GLY A 218 -26.05 27.87 -5.91
CA GLY A 218 -26.74 29.01 -6.51
C GLY A 218 -26.43 30.37 -5.89
N LYS A 219 -25.55 30.43 -4.88
CA LYS A 219 -25.33 31.64 -4.06
C LYS A 219 -23.87 32.08 -3.94
N TRP A 220 -22.92 31.16 -3.99
CA TRP A 220 -21.52 31.44 -3.65
C TRP A 220 -20.60 31.33 -4.86
N LYS A 221 -19.74 32.31 -5.05
CA LYS A 221 -18.60 32.26 -5.98
C LYS A 221 -17.31 32.22 -5.15
N PHE A 222 -16.36 31.39 -5.56
CA PHE A 222 -15.10 31.20 -4.83
C PHE A 222 -13.92 31.59 -5.68
N THR A 223 -12.97 32.31 -5.10
CA THR A 223 -11.70 32.68 -5.73
C THR A 223 -10.54 32.48 -4.76
N TYR A 224 -9.40 31.99 -5.26
CA TYR A 224 -8.18 31.98 -4.46
C TYR A 224 -7.67 33.41 -4.30
N ILE A 225 -7.28 33.75 -3.08
CA ILE A 225 -6.56 34.98 -2.80
C ILE A 225 -5.08 34.60 -2.88
N ASP A 226 -4.35 35.21 -3.81
CA ASP A 226 -2.91 35.10 -3.82
C ASP A 226 -2.38 35.83 -2.58
N ASN A 227 -1.91 35.06 -1.61
CA ASN A 227 -1.00 35.59 -0.61
C ASN A 227 0.33 35.83 -1.34
N LYS A 228 0.48 36.99 -1.99
CA LYS A 228 1.81 37.55 -2.23
C LYS A 228 2.36 37.90 -0.85
N THR A 229 3.09 36.96 -0.26
CA THR A 229 4.08 37.30 0.76
C THR A 229 5.22 38.02 0.02
N GLU A 230 5.29 39.33 0.20
CA GLU A 230 6.58 40.05 0.18
C GLU A 230 7.52 39.45 1.23
#